data_AF-A0A386PU39-F1
#
_entry.id   AF-A0A386PU39-F1
#
_cell.length_a   1.000
_cell.length_b   1.000
_cell.length_c   1.000
_cell.angle_alpha   90.00
_cell.angle_beta   90.00
_cell.angle_gamma   90.00
#
_symmetry.space_group_name_H-M   'P 1'
#
loop_
_entity.id
_entity.type
_entity.pdbx_description
1 polymer ?
#
loop_
_entity_poly.entity_id
_entity_poly.type
_entity_poly.pdbx_seq_one_letter_code
_entity_poly.pdbx_strand_id
1 'polypeptide(L)' 'MDDNENGLWLEKKIADMSKKQTAYENRAFLVAMKKVVLEQNKRSEQLKGEVDGRLWNHEQW' A
#
# COMPACT_ATOMS: atom_id res chain seq x y z
N MET A 1 -10.47 10.41 -2.84
CA MET A 1 -9.10 9.96 -3.14
C MET A 1 -9.13 8.45 -3.12
N ASP A 2 -8.56 7.82 -4.14
CA ASP A 2 -8.50 6.35 -4.26
C ASP A 2 -7.49 5.79 -3.25
N ASP A 3 -7.82 4.73 -2.51
CA ASP A 3 -6.89 4.12 -1.53
C ASP A 3 -5.55 3.69 -2.16
N ASN A 4 -5.57 3.37 -3.46
CA ASN A 4 -4.34 3.06 -4.20
C ASN A 4 -3.44 4.30 -4.34
N GLU A 5 -4.01 5.46 -4.64
CA GLU A 5 -3.30 6.74 -4.73
C GLU A 5 -2.66 7.13 -3.39
N ASN A 6 -3.40 6.94 -2.29
CA ASN A 6 -2.89 7.17 -0.94
C ASN A 6 -1.72 6.23 -0.60
N GLY A 7 -1.84 4.95 -0.99
CA GLY A 7 -0.81 3.93 -0.80
C GLY A 7 0.49 4.23 -1.54
N LEU A 8 0.39 4.65 -2.80
CA LEU A 8 1.54 5.05 -3.63
C LEU A 8 2.19 6.33 -3.11
N TRP A 9 1.39 7.31 -2.67
CA TRP A 9 1.89 8.52 -2.04
C TRP A 9 2.68 8.21 -0.77
N LEU A 10 2.14 7.36 0.10
CA LEU A 10 2.78 6.97 1.35
C LEU A 10 4.09 6.22 1.09
N GLU A 11 4.09 5.27 0.15
CA GLU A 11 5.30 4.56 -0.25
C GLU A 11 6.42 5.52 -0.66
N LYS A 12 6.11 6.48 -1.53
CA LYS A 12 7.06 7.49 -2.00
C LYS A 12 7.59 8.34 -0.85
N LYS A 13 6.70 8.76 0.05
CA LYS A 13 7.09 9.58 1.20
C LYS A 13 8.06 8.85 2.12
N ILE A 14 7.81 7.58 2.39
CA ILE A 14 8.68 6.74 3.22
C ILE A 14 10.05 6.56 2.57
N ALA A 15 10.08 6.33 1.24
CA ALA A 15 11.34 6.22 0.50
C ALA A 15 12.17 7.51 0.59
N ASP A 16 11.54 8.67 0.44
CA ASP A 16 12.21 9.97 0.55
C ASP A 16 12.73 10.25 1.97
N MET A 17 11.95 9.89 3.00
CA MET A 17 12.39 10.00 4.39
C MET A 17 13.56 9.06 4.68
N SER A 18 13.52 7.82 4.17
CA SER A 18 14.59 6.85 4.36
C SER A 18 15.91 7.30 3.74
N LYS A 19 15.86 7.99 2.60
CA LYS A 19 17.07 8.54 1.94
C LYS A 19 17.71 9.67 2.75
N LYS A 20 16.90 10.45 3.48
CA LYS A 20 17.35 11.60 4.28
C LYS A 20 17.76 11.22 5.71
N GLN A 21 17.46 9.99 6.15
CA GLN A 21 17.71 9.54 7.51
C GLN A 21 19.15 9.04 7.65
N THR A 22 19.92 9.70 8.53
CA THR A 22 21.33 9.40 8.79
C THR A 22 21.49 8.30 9.84
N ALA A 23 20.62 8.25 10.84
CA ALA A 23 20.65 7.22 11.88
C ALA A 23 20.21 5.88 11.29
N TYR A 24 21.07 4.87 11.43
CA TYR A 24 20.85 3.54 10.87
C TYR A 24 19.52 2.93 11.31
N GLU A 25 19.21 2.99 12.60
CA GLU A 25 18.03 2.38 13.21
C GLU A 25 16.74 2.99 12.62
N ASN A 26 16.68 4.31 12.55
CA ASN A 26 15.55 5.03 11.98
C ASN A 26 15.40 4.75 10.48
N ARG A 27 16.52 4.61 9.75
CA ARG A 27 16.50 4.25 8.33
C ARG A 27 15.99 2.82 8.14
N ALA A 28 16.46 1.87 8.97
CA ALA A 28 16.03 0.48 8.94
C ALA A 28 14.53 0.36 9.26
N PHE A 29 14.04 1.13 10.23
CA PHE A 29 12.62 1.22 10.54
C PHE A 29 11.81 1.68 9.31
N LEU A 30 12.23 2.76 8.64
CA LEU A 30 11.55 3.26 7.44
C LEU A 30 11.56 2.24 6.30
N VAL A 31 12.65 1.50 6.10
CA VAL A 31 12.72 0.41 5.12
C VAL A 31 11.74 -0.71 5.46
N ALA A 32 11.65 -1.11 6.74
CA ALA A 32 10.70 -2.13 7.18
C ALA A 32 9.25 -1.65 7.00
N MET A 33 8.96 -0.40 7.36
CA MET A 33 7.65 0.22 7.20
C MET A 33 7.21 0.26 5.73
N LYS A 34 8.14 0.55 4.80
CA LYS A 34 7.87 0.49 3.36
C LYS A 34 7.34 -0.89 2.93
N LYS A 35 7.91 -1.98 3.45
CA LYS A 35 7.45 -3.34 3.14
C LYS A 35 6.01 -3.59 3.60
N VAL A 36 5.66 -3.12 4.80
CA VAL A 36 4.29 -3.24 5.32
C VAL A 36 3.30 -2.48 4.45
N VAL A 37 3.65 -1.25 4.03
CA VAL A 37 2.80 -0.44 3.15
C VAL A 37 2.57 -1.12 1.80
N LEU A 38 3.60 -1.72 1.21
CA LEU A 38 3.47 -2.46 -0.05
C LEU A 38 2.47 -3.62 0.06
N GLU A 39 2.56 -4.42 1.13
CA GLU A 39 1.62 -5.52 1.37
C GLU A 39 0.19 -5.03 1.60
N GLN A 40 0.02 -3.91 2.29
CA GLN A 40 -1.30 -3.31 2.49
C GLN A 40 -1.90 -2.78 1.19
N ASN A 41 -1.10 -2.15 0.32
CA ASN A 41 -1.58 -1.69 -0.99
C ASN A 41 -2.06 -2.88 -1.83
N LYS A 42 -1.27 -3.96 -1.87
CA LYS A 42 -1.65 -5.20 -2.57
C LYS A 42 -2.95 -5.79 -2.04
N ARG A 43 -3.14 -5.84 -0.72
CA ARG A 43 -4.38 -6.33 -0.10
C ARG A 43 -5.58 -5.45 -0.46
N SER A 44 -5.41 -4.14 -0.47
CA SER A 44 -6.47 -3.21 -0.88
C SER A 44 -6.89 -3.41 -2.34
N GLU A 45 -5.94 -3.62 -3.25
CA GLU A 45 -6.24 -3.95 -4.65
C GLU A 45 -7.01 -5.27 -4.79
N GLN A 46 -6.56 -6.31 -4.07
CA GLN A 46 -7.23 -7.61 -4.07
C GLN A 46 -8.67 -7.53 -3.56
N LEU A 47 -8.89 -6.81 -2.45
CA LEU A 47 -10.23 -6.63 -1.86
C LEU A 47 -11.17 -5.88 -2.82
N LYS A 48 -10.67 -4.86 -3.53
CA LYS A 48 -11.45 -4.17 -4.58
C LYS A 48 -11.83 -5.13 -5.71
N GLY A 49 -10.87 -5.90 -6.22
CA GLY A 49 -11.13 -6.90 -7.26
C GLY A 49 -12.12 -7.98 -6.83
N GLU A 50 -12.07 -8.43 -5.57
CA GLU A 50 -13.05 -9.37 -5.02
C GLU A 50 -14.45 -8.76 -4.89
N VAL A 51 -14.55 -7.51 -4.44
CA VAL A 51 -15.82 -6.80 -4.35
C VAL A 51 -16.42 -6.66 -5.76
N ASP A 52 -15.64 -6.22 -6.74
CA ASP A 52 -16.09 -6.08 -8.13
C ASP A 52 -16.49 -7.44 -8.73
N GLY A 53 -15.72 -8.50 -8.48
CA GLY A 53 -16.03 -9.86 -8.93
C GLY A 53 -17.31 -10.43 -8.32
N ARG A 54 -17.59 -10.14 -7.04
CA ARG A 54 -18.87 -10.51 -6.39
C ARG A 54 -20.04 -9.70 -6.95
N LEU A 55 -19.85 -8.42 -7.23
CA LEU A 55 -20.88 -7.56 -7.83
C LEU A 55 -21.20 -7.97 -9.28
N TRP A 56 -20.22 -8.49 -10.01
CA TRP A 56 -20.39 -9.01 -11.37
C TRP A 56 -20.99 -10.44 -11.44
N ASN A 57 -21.21 -11.12 -10.30
CA ASN A 57 -21.78 -12.47 -10.31
C ASN A 57 -23.23 -12.47 -10.84
N HIS A 58 -23.39 -12.87 -12.10
CA HIS A 58 -24.64 -13.00 -12.87
C HIS A 58 -25.63 -14.06 -12.39
N GLU A 59 -25.29 -14.83 -11.36
CA GLU A 59 -26.23 -15.77 -10.73
C GLU A 59 -27.07 -15.13 -9.61
N GLN A 60 -26.86 -13.85 -9.31
CA GLN A 60 -27.60 -13.11 -8.27
C GLN A 60 -28.60 -12.08 -8.85
N TRP A 61 -28.82 -12.06 -10.17
CA TRP A 61 -29.77 -11.18 -10.85
C TRP A 61 -30.81 -11.99 -11.64
#